data_AF-A0AA39TU60-F1
#
_entry.id   AF-A0AA39TU60-F1
#
_cell.length_a   1.000
_cell.length_b   1.000
_cell.length_c   1.000
_cell.angle_alpha   90.00
_cell.angle_beta   90.00
_cell.angle_gamma   90.00
#
_symmetry.space_group_name_H-M   'P 1'
#
loop_
_entity.id
_entity.type
_entity.pdbx_description
1 polymer ?
#
loop_
_entity_poly.entity_id
_entity_poly.type
_entity_poly.pdbx_seq_one_letter_code
_entity_poly.pdbx_strand_id
1 'polypeptide(L)'
;MSCRNCGFTDVLPPEPQPQHTKISDSLVSQIIRGSRPLLDSDHDLLNADILELDQLQSLYAAQIEEIQLHRRAILKALANRKSIYAPIRRLPRDTLIEIFHSVSDSWWEQADDNWYLIDGNRRHSLNVCGPLWVLARVCGLWRDTLHSSPASWARKFVIQAPFSKYATEIFQAYIEHTGSHLLNLQVSCCKPENDDEIVSLLVQSSQRWQSLRINAAKLHMHRFEAIRDFPALQTVDIDIYDGYGSDYYSAVCFRAPQLWQASLHGHGIHRIKLPSGITHLSGSITCLEDLRILSQLPNLRRCHLWMRMTTKEVSVVTLARLTHLYVMDMCILDVLSTPFLRSLTLDPTQHAFHSSTDYESLPHFLHRSRCRLETLSIGRGIFLTTMPSSVFALEACSAVSRLKFELLSQRIDAITGLNSPSILPNLHHLILCISQHTDDEWATVLAVVRSRRDAGTLKLVEIQFKEKGFEYFYEVDVQGLIRDGFEAQFTEWDPPRKDHRRMLNAASRAHERAYPSRTDCPFRFILETQKAKVVHGAKRGEKIEFMRELEITSYQSHKRRNGNQPLETLLVNFSLPQCTNLNFVDSVFSSVDIFTGL
;
A
#
# COMPACT_ATOMS: atom_id res chain seq x y z
N MET A 1 4.12 -4.42 65.79
CA MET A 1 2.85 -5.14 66.04
C MET A 1 2.25 -5.53 64.70
N SER A 2 1.85 -6.79 64.47
CA SER A 2 1.25 -7.19 63.19
C SER A 2 -0.25 -6.88 63.14
N CYS A 3 -0.71 -6.32 62.02
CA CYS A 3 -2.15 -6.09 61.82
C CYS A 3 -2.84 -7.42 61.46
N ARG A 4 -3.79 -7.85 62.31
CA ARG A 4 -4.52 -9.13 62.17
C ARG A 4 -5.34 -9.28 60.88
N ASN A 5 -5.64 -8.19 60.16
CA ASN A 5 -6.48 -8.25 58.96
C ASN A 5 -5.74 -8.23 57.62
N CYS A 6 -4.46 -7.86 57.57
CA CYS A 6 -3.70 -7.81 56.30
C CYS A 6 -2.38 -8.57 56.32
N GLY A 7 -1.96 -9.13 57.46
CA GLY A 7 -0.70 -9.89 57.58
C GLY A 7 0.56 -9.05 57.37
N PHE A 8 0.43 -7.73 57.26
CA PHE A 8 1.56 -6.82 57.13
C PHE A 8 2.29 -6.77 58.48
N THR A 9 3.43 -7.44 58.55
CA THR A 9 4.48 -7.16 59.53
C THR A 9 5.18 -5.89 59.08
N ASP A 10 5.25 -4.90 59.96
CA ASP A 10 6.16 -3.76 59.82
C ASP A 10 7.60 -4.33 59.85
N VAL A 11 8.10 -4.70 58.67
CA VAL A 11 9.50 -5.09 58.43
C VAL A 11 10.21 -3.90 57.79
N LEU A 12 9.90 -2.69 58.24
CA LEU A 12 10.92 -1.66 58.21
C LEU A 12 11.91 -2.07 59.30
N PRO A 13 13.16 -2.44 58.94
CA PRO A 13 14.21 -2.58 59.95
C PRO A 13 14.18 -1.29 60.77
N PRO A 14 14.32 -1.34 62.11
CA PRO A 14 14.48 -0.12 62.89
C PRO A 14 15.53 0.72 62.19
N GLU A 15 15.13 1.92 61.77
CA GLU A 15 15.99 2.89 61.11
C GLU A 15 17.29 2.89 61.91
N PRO A 16 18.44 2.48 61.33
CA PRO A 16 19.69 2.51 62.05
C PRO A 16 19.95 3.98 62.34
N GLN A 17 19.48 4.44 63.49
CA GLN A 17 19.81 5.74 64.01
C GLN A 17 21.33 5.75 64.00
N PRO A 18 21.97 6.68 63.25
CA PRO A 18 23.41 6.79 63.27
C PRO A 18 23.76 7.03 64.74
N GLN A 19 24.24 6.00 65.41
CA GLN A 19 24.70 6.10 66.78
C GLN A 19 25.90 7.02 66.66
N HIS A 20 25.71 8.30 67.00
CA HIS A 20 26.72 9.35 67.08
C HIS A 20 28.09 8.85 66.62
N THR A 21 28.42 9.05 65.35
CA THR A 21 29.76 8.79 64.82
C THR A 21 30.74 9.31 65.86
N LYS A 22 31.60 8.43 66.38
CA LYS A 22 32.46 8.73 67.55
C LYS A 22 33.36 9.95 67.28
N ILE A 23 33.47 10.33 66.01
CA ILE A 23 34.10 11.52 65.49
C ILE A 23 33.05 12.62 65.32
N SER A 24 33.14 13.66 66.13
CA SER A 24 32.37 14.88 65.89
C SER A 24 32.80 15.50 64.55
N ASP A 25 31.85 15.93 63.71
CA ASP A 25 32.10 16.73 62.49
C ASP A 25 33.03 17.93 62.75
N SER A 26 33.07 18.41 63.99
CA SER A 26 34.00 19.45 64.46
C SER A 26 35.47 19.01 64.37
N LEU A 27 35.80 17.75 64.66
CA LEU A 27 37.17 17.22 64.60
C LEU A 27 37.66 17.15 63.15
N VAL A 28 36.83 16.58 62.25
CA VAL A 28 37.11 16.54 60.80
C VAL A 28 37.31 17.97 60.27
N SER A 29 36.42 18.90 60.66
CA SER A 29 36.50 20.30 60.24
C SER A 29 37.76 21.02 60.73
N GLN A 30 38.20 20.76 61.97
CA GLN A 30 39.43 21.34 62.53
C GLN A 30 40.69 20.84 61.81
N ILE A 31 40.72 19.56 61.43
CA ILE A 31 41.83 18.96 60.66
C ILE A 31 41.88 19.56 59.25
N ILE A 32 40.75 19.62 58.54
CA ILE A 32 40.69 20.18 57.18
C ILE A 32 41.09 21.66 57.14
N ARG A 33 40.72 22.45 58.16
CA ARG A 33 41.10 23.87 58.28
C ARG A 33 42.55 24.09 58.73
N GLY A 34 43.32 23.03 58.95
CA GLY A 34 44.69 23.10 59.47
C GLY A 34 44.78 23.63 60.90
N SER A 35 43.66 23.69 61.63
CA SER A 35 43.60 24.18 63.01
C SER A 35 44.18 23.18 64.01
N ARG A 36 44.35 21.92 63.60
CA ARG A 36 44.99 20.85 64.38
C ARG A 36 45.73 19.90 63.42
N PRO A 37 46.95 19.44 63.76
CA PRO A 37 47.65 18.42 62.98
C PRO A 37 46.97 17.05 63.12
N LEU A 38 46.96 16.29 62.02
CA LEU A 38 46.39 14.94 61.95
C LEU A 38 47.32 13.94 62.66
N LEU A 39 46.85 13.35 63.76
CA LEU A 39 47.62 12.36 64.53
C LEU A 39 47.38 10.94 63.98
N ASP A 40 48.28 10.01 64.30
CA ASP A 40 48.11 8.59 63.91
C ASP A 40 46.85 7.99 64.54
N SER A 41 46.51 8.36 65.78
CA SER A 41 45.25 7.95 66.41
C SER A 41 44.01 8.54 65.74
N ASP A 42 44.14 9.69 65.06
CA ASP A 42 43.05 10.28 64.28
C ASP A 42 42.87 9.52 62.95
N HIS A 43 43.96 8.97 62.36
CA HIS A 43 43.87 8.13 61.15
C HIS A 43 43.08 6.84 61.40
N ASP A 44 43.41 6.11 62.47
CA ASP A 44 42.72 4.86 62.79
C ASP A 44 41.22 5.09 63.05
N LEU A 45 40.92 6.18 63.76
CA LEU A 45 39.55 6.61 64.05
C LEU A 45 38.80 6.96 62.76
N LEU A 46 39.37 7.81 61.90
CA LEU A 46 38.77 8.24 60.62
C LEU A 46 38.59 7.07 59.66
N ASN A 47 39.55 6.15 59.59
CA ASN A 47 39.44 4.96 58.75
C ASN A 47 38.29 4.05 59.23
N ALA A 48 38.11 3.89 60.54
CA ALA A 48 36.99 3.13 61.08
C ALA A 48 35.64 3.79 60.78
N ASP A 49 35.55 5.12 60.90
CA ASP A 49 34.35 5.90 60.59
C ASP A 49 33.99 5.86 59.09
N ILE A 50 35.00 5.99 58.21
CA ILE A 50 34.83 5.84 56.75
C ILE A 50 34.30 4.45 56.42
N LEU A 51 34.87 3.40 57.01
CA LEU A 51 34.41 2.02 56.78
C LEU A 51 32.96 1.81 57.24
N GLU A 52 32.54 2.42 58.35
CA GLU A 52 31.16 2.37 58.84
C GLU A 52 30.20 3.14 57.90
N LEU A 53 30.59 4.33 57.44
CA LEU A 53 29.82 5.13 56.50
C LEU A 53 29.70 4.45 55.12
N ASP A 54 30.76 3.82 54.62
CA ASP A 54 30.74 3.05 53.36
C ASP A 54 29.81 1.83 53.48
N GLN A 55 29.79 1.16 54.64
CA GLN A 55 28.84 0.08 54.93
C GLN A 55 27.40 0.58 54.97
N LEU A 56 27.13 1.72 55.61
CA LEU A 56 25.80 2.36 55.64
C LEU A 56 25.35 2.80 54.24
N GLN A 57 26.25 3.40 53.45
CA GLN A 57 25.96 3.78 52.06
C GLN A 57 25.60 2.55 51.22
N SER A 58 26.37 1.46 51.36
CA SER A 58 26.11 0.20 50.67
C SER A 58 24.76 -0.40 51.07
N LEU A 59 24.40 -0.33 52.35
CA LEU A 59 23.11 -0.78 52.87
C LEU A 59 21.95 0.05 52.30
N TYR A 60 22.04 1.38 52.30
CA TYR A 60 21.00 2.24 51.72
C TYR A 60 20.88 2.07 50.21
N ALA A 61 22.00 1.90 49.50
CA ALA A 61 21.99 1.60 48.07
C ALA A 61 21.22 0.29 47.78
N ALA A 62 21.47 -0.76 48.55
CA ALA A 62 20.75 -2.02 48.45
C ALA A 62 19.24 -1.87 48.76
N GLN A 63 18.87 -1.09 49.78
CA GLN A 63 17.46 -0.81 50.09
C GLN A 63 16.76 -0.03 48.98
N ILE A 64 17.42 0.96 48.38
CA ILE A 64 16.88 1.71 47.24
C ILE A 64 16.66 0.77 46.04
N GLU A 65 17.62 -0.11 45.76
CA GLU A 65 17.47 -1.11 44.70
C GLU A 65 16.27 -2.05 44.97
N GLU A 66 16.12 -2.53 46.20
CA GLU A 66 14.99 -3.35 46.63
C GLU A 66 13.65 -2.60 46.46
N ILE A 67 13.56 -1.34 46.89
CA ILE A 67 12.36 -0.50 46.72
C ILE A 67 12.05 -0.30 45.23
N GLN A 68 13.07 -0.10 44.39
CA GLN A 68 12.88 0.03 42.95
C GLN A 68 12.36 -1.27 42.32
N LEU A 69 12.87 -2.43 42.72
CA LEU A 69 12.38 -3.73 42.26
C LEU A 69 10.92 -3.94 42.67
N HIS A 70 10.56 -3.64 43.92
CA HIS A 70 9.18 -3.70 44.42
C HIS A 70 8.26 -2.75 43.65
N ARG A 71 8.68 -1.51 43.41
CA ARG A 71 7.92 -0.52 42.62
C ARG A 71 7.67 -1.03 41.20
N ARG A 72 8.68 -1.58 40.52
CA ARG A 72 8.53 -2.18 39.18
C ARG A 72 7.53 -3.35 39.19
N ALA A 73 7.59 -4.21 40.21
CA ALA A 73 6.67 -5.33 40.37
C ALA A 73 5.21 -4.85 40.58
N ILE A 74 5.00 -3.86 41.44
CA ILE A 74 3.67 -3.28 41.70
C ILE A 74 3.11 -2.61 40.44
N LEU A 75 3.90 -1.80 39.74
CA LEU A 75 3.47 -1.14 38.49
C LEU A 75 3.11 -2.16 37.41
N LYS A 76 3.91 -3.22 37.23
CA LYS A 76 3.60 -4.34 36.33
C LYS A 76 2.29 -5.03 36.72
N ALA A 77 2.09 -5.29 38.01
CA ALA A 77 0.88 -5.94 38.51
C ALA A 77 -0.38 -5.06 38.37
N LEU A 78 -0.23 -3.74 38.52
CA LEU A 78 -1.29 -2.76 38.29
C LEU A 78 -1.65 -2.65 36.80
N ALA A 79 -0.65 -2.54 35.93
CA ALA A 79 -0.83 -2.54 34.48
C ALA A 79 -1.55 -3.82 34.01
N ASN A 80 -1.15 -4.99 34.52
CA ASN A 80 -1.81 -6.26 34.23
C ASN A 80 -3.30 -6.25 34.62
N ARG A 81 -3.66 -5.71 35.79
CA ARG A 81 -5.07 -5.60 36.24
C ARG A 81 -5.85 -4.58 35.41
N LYS A 82 -5.26 -3.42 35.09
CA LYS A 82 -5.89 -2.43 34.21
C LYS A 82 -6.16 -3.00 32.81
N SER A 83 -5.24 -3.82 32.29
CA SER A 83 -5.37 -4.44 30.97
C SER A 83 -6.60 -5.35 30.83
N ILE A 84 -7.15 -5.87 31.93
CA ILE A 84 -8.39 -6.66 31.94
C ILE A 84 -9.57 -5.82 31.46
N TYR A 85 -9.57 -4.53 31.78
CA TYR A 85 -10.63 -3.60 31.42
C TYR A 85 -10.40 -2.91 30.06
N ALA A 86 -9.30 -3.23 29.37
CA ALA A 86 -9.03 -2.64 28.07
C ALA A 86 -10.20 -2.96 27.10
N PRO A 87 -10.75 -1.97 26.39
CA PRO A 87 -11.89 -2.15 25.49
C PRO A 87 -11.68 -3.28 24.48
N ILE A 88 -10.44 -3.46 24.05
CA ILE A 88 -10.01 -4.47 23.06
C ILE A 88 -10.31 -5.91 23.47
N ARG A 89 -10.43 -6.19 24.78
CA ARG A 89 -10.79 -7.52 25.31
C ARG A 89 -12.30 -7.79 25.28
N ARG A 90 -13.11 -6.75 25.12
CA ARG A 90 -14.58 -6.81 25.06
C ARG A 90 -15.10 -6.84 23.63
N LEU A 91 -14.22 -6.69 22.64
CA LEU A 91 -14.60 -6.74 21.24
C LEU A 91 -15.02 -8.16 20.85
N PRO A 92 -16.15 -8.32 20.12
CA PRO A 92 -16.49 -9.59 19.49
C PRO A 92 -15.37 -10.09 18.57
N ARG A 93 -15.25 -11.42 18.44
CA ARG A 93 -14.24 -12.05 17.57
C ARG A 93 -14.30 -11.55 16.13
N ASP A 94 -15.51 -11.35 15.59
CA ASP A 94 -15.70 -10.88 14.22
C ASP A 94 -15.15 -9.47 14.03
N THR A 95 -15.38 -8.57 15.01
CA THR A 95 -14.79 -7.22 15.00
C THR A 95 -13.27 -7.27 15.07
N LEU A 96 -12.69 -8.19 15.84
CA LEU A 96 -11.24 -8.39 15.87
C LEU A 96 -10.71 -8.88 14.52
N ILE A 97 -11.41 -9.81 13.86
CA ILE A 97 -11.04 -10.30 12.52
C ILE A 97 -11.04 -9.16 11.50
N GLU A 98 -12.06 -8.30 11.51
CA GLU A 98 -12.14 -7.11 10.64
C GLU A 98 -10.97 -6.13 10.90
N ILE A 99 -10.60 -5.92 12.17
CA ILE A 99 -9.42 -5.14 12.52
C ILE A 99 -8.15 -5.82 11.96
N PHE A 100 -8.00 -7.13 12.10
CA PHE A 100 -6.84 -7.86 11.58
C PHE A 100 -6.73 -7.77 10.06
N HIS A 101 -7.85 -7.85 9.35
CA HIS A 101 -7.90 -7.68 7.89
C HIS A 101 -7.51 -6.25 7.51
N SER A 102 -8.05 -5.25 8.18
CA SER A 102 -7.72 -3.83 7.93
C SER A 102 -6.23 -3.52 8.15
N VAL A 103 -5.65 -4.03 9.25
CA VAL A 103 -4.21 -3.88 9.54
C VAL A 103 -3.37 -4.62 8.50
N SER A 104 -3.79 -5.81 8.08
CA SER A 104 -3.08 -6.57 7.07
C SER A 104 -3.13 -5.86 5.71
N ASP A 105 -4.30 -5.40 5.28
CA ASP A 105 -4.48 -4.75 3.97
C ASP A 105 -3.67 -3.45 3.88
N SER A 106 -3.73 -2.60 4.90
CA SER A 106 -2.90 -1.38 4.98
C SER A 106 -1.39 -1.66 5.00
N TRP A 107 -0.96 -2.77 5.62
CA TRP A 107 0.43 -3.21 5.60
C TRP A 107 0.90 -3.56 4.18
N TRP A 108 0.02 -4.14 3.37
CA TRP A 108 0.32 -4.51 1.99
C TRP A 108 0.20 -3.35 1.00
N GLU A 109 -0.76 -2.44 1.17
CA GLU A 109 -0.93 -1.27 0.28
C GLU A 109 0.34 -0.41 0.22
N GLN A 110 0.96 -0.16 1.38
CA GLN A 110 2.24 0.55 1.46
C GLN A 110 3.40 -0.20 0.77
N ALA A 111 3.32 -1.52 0.65
CA ALA A 111 4.36 -2.36 0.03
C ALA A 111 4.25 -2.35 -1.50
N ASP A 112 3.03 -2.38 -2.03
CA ASP A 112 2.75 -2.50 -3.47
C ASP A 112 3.19 -1.25 -4.26
N ASP A 113 3.23 -0.06 -3.63
CA ASP A 113 3.61 1.19 -4.30
C ASP A 113 5.13 1.36 -4.49
N ASN A 114 5.98 0.59 -3.80
CA ASN A 114 7.43 0.84 -3.74
C ASN A 114 8.31 -0.35 -4.17
N TRP A 115 7.73 -1.30 -4.91
CA TRP A 115 8.36 -2.59 -5.19
C TRP A 115 9.68 -2.52 -5.98
N TYR A 116 9.93 -1.43 -6.70
CA TYR A 116 11.15 -1.23 -7.49
C TYR A 116 12.35 -0.68 -6.69
N LEU A 117 12.15 -0.08 -5.51
CA LEU A 117 13.12 0.88 -4.95
C LEU A 117 13.83 0.46 -3.66
N ILE A 118 13.52 -0.69 -3.05
CA ILE A 118 14.11 -1.02 -1.75
C ILE A 118 14.76 -2.41 -1.74
N ASP A 119 16.08 -2.38 -1.79
CA ASP A 119 16.98 -3.47 -1.43
C ASP A 119 16.88 -3.72 0.08
N GLY A 120 16.39 -4.89 0.49
CA GLY A 120 16.67 -5.45 1.83
C GLY A 120 15.52 -5.65 2.83
N ASN A 121 14.45 -4.84 2.86
CA ASN A 121 13.38 -5.01 3.86
C ASN A 121 12.01 -5.29 3.23
N ARG A 122 11.96 -6.38 2.47
CA ARG A 122 10.78 -6.78 1.69
C ARG A 122 9.73 -7.39 2.64
N ARG A 123 8.51 -6.84 2.60
CA ARG A 123 7.37 -7.32 3.39
C ARG A 123 6.83 -8.60 2.73
N HIS A 124 6.88 -9.73 3.41
CA HIS A 124 6.31 -11.00 2.96
C HIS A 124 5.78 -11.83 4.15
N SER A 125 4.89 -12.79 3.89
CA SER A 125 4.22 -13.60 4.92
C SER A 125 5.16 -14.55 5.66
N LEU A 126 6.28 -14.93 5.03
CA LEU A 126 7.34 -15.71 5.68
C LEU A 126 8.23 -14.90 6.64
N ASN A 127 7.96 -13.60 6.79
CA ASN A 127 8.59 -12.79 7.83
C ASN A 127 7.72 -12.83 9.08
N VAL A 128 8.27 -13.35 10.19
CA VAL A 128 7.57 -13.42 11.49
C VAL A 128 7.28 -12.06 12.13
N CYS A 129 7.78 -10.98 11.54
CA CYS A 129 7.40 -9.60 11.86
C CYS A 129 6.20 -9.09 11.03
N GLY A 130 5.62 -9.95 10.17
CA GLY A 130 4.42 -9.64 9.40
C GLY A 130 3.19 -9.44 10.30
N PRO A 131 2.13 -8.79 9.77
CA PRO A 131 1.01 -8.30 10.56
C PRO A 131 0.32 -9.43 11.34
N LEU A 132 -0.02 -10.54 10.69
CA LEU A 132 -0.73 -11.65 11.36
C LEU A 132 0.10 -12.28 12.50
N TRP A 133 1.41 -12.46 12.29
CA TRP A 133 2.31 -13.00 13.32
C TRP A 133 2.45 -12.05 14.51
N VAL A 134 2.54 -10.74 14.26
CA VAL A 134 2.61 -9.70 15.30
C VAL A 134 1.29 -9.62 16.07
N LEU A 135 0.16 -9.61 15.36
CA LEU A 135 -1.18 -9.58 15.95
C LEU A 135 -1.42 -10.81 16.85
N ALA A 136 -0.98 -12.00 16.44
CA ALA A 136 -1.05 -13.22 17.25
C ALA A 136 -0.17 -13.20 18.51
N ARG A 137 0.76 -12.24 18.63
CA ARG A 137 1.61 -12.05 19.82
C ARG A 137 1.07 -11.02 20.81
N VAL A 138 0.07 -10.23 20.43
CA VAL A 138 -0.49 -9.15 21.29
C VAL A 138 -1.08 -9.72 22.58
N CYS A 139 -2.02 -10.66 22.49
CA CYS A 139 -2.58 -11.35 23.64
C CYS A 139 -3.16 -12.72 23.26
N GLY A 140 -3.50 -13.55 24.27
CA GLY A 140 -4.08 -14.87 24.05
C GLY A 140 -5.38 -14.83 23.23
N LEU A 141 -6.30 -13.91 23.54
CA LEU A 141 -7.55 -13.76 22.79
C LEU A 141 -7.31 -13.51 21.29
N TRP A 142 -6.34 -12.66 20.96
CA TRP A 142 -6.01 -12.31 19.58
C TRP A 142 -5.39 -13.49 18.84
N ARG A 143 -4.48 -14.20 19.51
CA ARG A 143 -3.91 -15.44 19.00
C ARG A 143 -4.98 -16.48 18.72
N ASP A 144 -5.84 -16.74 19.69
CA ASP A 144 -6.89 -17.75 19.58
C ASP A 144 -7.89 -17.38 18.49
N THR A 145 -8.23 -16.10 18.38
CA THR A 145 -9.10 -15.60 17.31
C THR A 145 -8.47 -15.82 15.94
N LEU A 146 -7.20 -15.44 15.74
CA LEU A 146 -6.47 -15.63 14.48
C LEU A 146 -6.28 -17.10 14.13
N HIS A 147 -5.89 -17.94 15.09
CA HIS A 147 -5.69 -19.38 14.87
C HIS A 147 -7.02 -20.08 14.56
N SER A 148 -8.14 -19.59 15.11
CA SER A 148 -9.48 -20.08 14.78
C SER A 148 -10.05 -19.54 13.47
N SER A 149 -9.34 -18.65 12.77
CA SER A 149 -9.78 -18.04 11.52
C SER A 149 -8.83 -18.34 10.35
N PRO A 150 -8.88 -19.56 9.78
CA PRO A 150 -8.01 -19.93 8.67
C PRO A 150 -8.19 -19.06 7.41
N ALA A 151 -9.40 -18.53 7.20
CA ALA A 151 -9.70 -17.57 6.14
C ALA A 151 -8.82 -16.30 6.22
N SER A 152 -8.51 -15.82 7.44
CA SER A 152 -7.64 -14.64 7.63
C SER A 152 -6.22 -14.88 7.10
N TRP A 153 -5.70 -16.10 7.26
CA TRP A 153 -4.38 -16.49 6.76
C TRP A 153 -4.41 -16.74 5.24
N ALA A 154 -5.51 -17.27 4.72
CA ALA A 154 -5.65 -17.61 3.30
C ALA A 154 -5.91 -16.38 2.39
N ARG A 155 -6.39 -15.27 2.97
CA ARG A 155 -6.82 -14.04 2.26
C ARG A 155 -5.71 -13.38 1.43
N LYS A 156 -4.47 -13.36 1.91
CA LYS A 156 -3.30 -12.80 1.18
C LYS A 156 -2.01 -13.45 1.68
N PHE A 157 -1.51 -14.41 0.92
CA PHE A 157 -0.25 -15.10 1.20
C PHE A 157 0.85 -14.58 0.26
N VAL A 158 1.80 -13.82 0.78
CA VAL A 158 2.89 -13.21 -0.01
C VAL A 158 4.20 -13.92 0.28
N ILE A 159 4.86 -14.42 -0.75
CA ILE A 159 6.15 -15.12 -0.66
C ILE A 159 7.14 -14.37 -1.52
N GLN A 160 8.28 -14.01 -0.95
CA GLN A 160 9.28 -13.23 -1.64
C GLN A 160 10.68 -13.65 -1.25
N ALA A 161 11.53 -13.87 -2.25
CA ALA A 161 12.96 -14.11 -2.06
C ALA A 161 13.70 -12.79 -1.74
N PRO A 162 14.82 -12.84 -0.99
CA PRO A 162 15.51 -14.03 -0.49
C PRO A 162 14.82 -14.65 0.73
N PHE A 163 14.90 -15.98 0.84
CA PHE A 163 14.32 -16.72 1.96
C PHE A 163 15.28 -16.80 3.15
N SER A 164 14.72 -16.70 4.37
CA SER A 164 15.47 -16.97 5.59
C SER A 164 15.73 -18.46 5.76
N LYS A 165 16.71 -18.84 6.59
CA LYS A 165 16.97 -20.25 6.94
C LYS A 165 15.79 -20.98 7.62
N TYR A 166 14.79 -20.25 8.10
CA TYR A 166 13.58 -20.80 8.73
C TYR A 166 12.35 -20.69 7.83
N ALA A 167 12.52 -20.31 6.55
CA ALA A 167 11.41 -20.02 5.67
C ALA A 167 10.51 -21.25 5.47
N THR A 168 11.10 -22.45 5.45
CA THR A 168 10.39 -23.72 5.23
C THR A 168 9.46 -24.02 6.40
N GLU A 169 9.94 -23.88 7.64
CA GLU A 169 9.14 -24.08 8.84
C GLU A 169 8.06 -23.02 8.99
N ILE A 170 8.38 -21.76 8.68
CA ILE A 170 7.40 -20.66 8.69
C ILE A 170 6.34 -20.87 7.62
N PHE A 171 6.73 -21.32 6.42
CA PHE A 171 5.81 -21.65 5.34
C PHE A 171 4.85 -22.75 5.75
N GLN A 172 5.36 -23.83 6.33
CA GLN A 172 4.57 -24.97 6.77
C GLN A 172 3.57 -24.55 7.85
N ALA A 173 4.02 -23.81 8.88
CA ALA A 173 3.15 -23.26 9.90
C ALA A 173 2.08 -22.32 9.32
N TYR A 174 2.45 -21.48 8.34
CA TYR A 174 1.49 -20.59 7.67
C TYR A 174 0.42 -21.40 6.92
N ILE A 175 0.82 -22.40 6.13
CA ILE A 175 -0.10 -23.27 5.39
C ILE A 175 -1.02 -24.03 6.36
N GLU A 176 -0.52 -24.54 7.48
CA GLU A 176 -1.34 -25.18 8.52
C GLU A 176 -2.41 -24.22 9.05
N HIS A 177 -2.05 -22.96 9.31
CA HIS A 177 -3.03 -21.94 9.73
C HIS A 177 -4.09 -21.64 8.67
N THR A 178 -3.82 -21.82 7.37
CA THR A 178 -4.83 -21.64 6.32
C THR A 178 -5.87 -22.78 6.25
N GLY A 179 -5.63 -23.91 6.92
CA GLY A 179 -6.54 -25.06 6.93
C GLY A 179 -6.81 -25.59 5.52
N SER A 180 -8.08 -25.71 5.11
CA SER A 180 -8.51 -26.11 3.76
C SER A 180 -8.96 -24.95 2.87
N HIS A 181 -8.78 -23.69 3.31
CA HIS A 181 -9.31 -22.53 2.60
C HIS A 181 -8.58 -22.29 1.28
N LEU A 182 -9.26 -21.66 0.32
CA LEU A 182 -8.64 -21.28 -0.94
C LEU A 182 -7.64 -20.13 -0.73
N LEU A 183 -6.50 -20.22 -1.41
CA LEU A 183 -5.36 -19.33 -1.22
C LEU A 183 -5.35 -18.23 -2.28
N ASN A 184 -5.16 -17.00 -1.82
CA ASN A 184 -4.77 -15.87 -2.66
C ASN A 184 -3.26 -15.67 -2.51
N LEU A 185 -2.52 -16.20 -3.47
CA LEU A 185 -1.08 -16.32 -3.43
C LEU A 185 -0.40 -15.27 -4.30
N GLN A 186 0.64 -14.64 -3.76
CA GLN A 186 1.57 -13.77 -4.49
C GLN A 186 2.98 -14.29 -4.29
N VAL A 187 3.67 -14.65 -5.36
CA VAL A 187 5.03 -15.18 -5.36
C VAL A 187 5.95 -14.22 -6.09
N SER A 188 7.04 -13.83 -5.45
CA SER A 188 8.09 -13.01 -6.04
C SER A 188 9.46 -13.67 -5.89
N CYS A 189 9.95 -14.30 -6.96
CA CYS A 189 11.23 -15.02 -6.99
C CYS A 189 12.20 -14.32 -7.93
N CYS A 190 13.05 -13.46 -7.38
CA CYS A 190 13.91 -12.62 -8.20
C CYS A 190 15.35 -13.15 -8.38
N LYS A 191 15.81 -14.05 -7.50
CA LYS A 191 17.19 -14.56 -7.48
C LYS A 191 17.18 -16.08 -7.55
N PRO A 192 18.17 -16.73 -8.18
CA PRO A 192 18.19 -18.18 -8.39
C PRO A 192 18.56 -19.01 -7.16
N GLU A 193 19.26 -18.41 -6.20
CA GLU A 193 19.94 -19.16 -5.13
C GLU A 193 18.97 -19.59 -4.01
N ASN A 194 18.89 -20.91 -3.76
CA ASN A 194 18.23 -21.55 -2.62
C ASN A 194 16.69 -21.45 -2.54
N ASP A 195 16.00 -21.17 -3.66
CA ASP A 195 14.53 -21.06 -3.68
C ASP A 195 13.80 -22.42 -3.87
N ASP A 196 14.54 -23.51 -4.13
CA ASP A 196 14.01 -24.80 -4.61
C ASP A 196 13.04 -25.48 -3.67
N GLU A 197 13.36 -25.49 -2.38
CA GLU A 197 12.53 -26.16 -1.38
C GLU A 197 11.20 -25.43 -1.19
N ILE A 198 11.23 -24.10 -1.04
CA ILE A 198 10.03 -23.27 -0.87
C ILE A 198 9.14 -23.32 -2.11
N VAL A 199 9.72 -23.26 -3.31
CA VAL A 199 8.94 -23.38 -4.55
C VAL A 199 8.31 -24.76 -4.68
N SER A 200 9.00 -25.82 -4.24
CA SER A 200 8.44 -27.18 -4.21
C SER A 200 7.25 -27.29 -3.25
N LEU A 201 7.36 -26.71 -2.05
CA LEU A 201 6.25 -26.66 -1.08
C LEU A 201 5.07 -25.82 -1.60
N LEU A 202 5.36 -24.72 -2.29
CA LEU A 202 4.35 -23.91 -2.98
C LEU A 202 3.56 -24.76 -3.98
N VAL A 203 4.25 -25.42 -4.91
CA VAL A 203 3.67 -26.29 -5.94
C VAL A 203 2.73 -27.34 -5.33
N GLN A 204 3.07 -27.90 -4.16
CA GLN A 204 2.21 -28.88 -3.46
C GLN A 204 0.86 -28.29 -3.01
N SER A 205 0.80 -26.99 -2.74
CA SER A 205 -0.45 -26.29 -2.35
C SER A 205 -1.34 -25.86 -3.54
N SER A 206 -0.91 -26.13 -4.77
CA SER A 206 -1.53 -25.62 -6.02
C SER A 206 -3.02 -25.92 -6.19
N GLN A 207 -3.51 -27.03 -5.61
CA GLN A 207 -4.91 -27.43 -5.71
C GLN A 207 -5.88 -26.44 -5.03
N ARG A 208 -5.36 -25.61 -4.12
CA ARG A 208 -6.15 -24.65 -3.34
C ARG A 208 -5.99 -23.22 -3.84
N TRP A 209 -5.21 -22.97 -4.88
CA TRP A 209 -4.98 -21.61 -5.36
C TRP A 209 -6.24 -21.08 -6.06
N GLN A 210 -6.79 -19.98 -5.54
CA GLN A 210 -7.90 -19.26 -6.16
C GLN A 210 -7.41 -18.06 -6.96
N SER A 211 -6.50 -17.28 -6.37
CA SER A 211 -5.82 -16.18 -7.06
C SER A 211 -4.33 -16.40 -7.00
N LEU A 212 -3.64 -16.27 -8.13
CA LEU A 212 -2.20 -16.43 -8.23
C LEU A 212 -1.57 -15.24 -8.91
N ARG A 213 -0.64 -14.56 -8.22
CA ARG A 213 0.26 -13.57 -8.82
C ARG A 213 1.69 -14.08 -8.77
N ILE A 214 2.35 -14.19 -9.92
CA ILE A 214 3.76 -14.59 -10.02
C ILE A 214 4.54 -13.42 -10.60
N ASN A 215 5.58 -12.97 -9.89
CA ASN A 215 6.60 -12.09 -10.41
C ASN A 215 7.94 -12.83 -10.30
N ALA A 216 8.43 -13.39 -11.41
CA ALA A 216 9.59 -14.26 -11.35
C ALA A 216 10.49 -14.11 -12.56
N ALA A 217 11.78 -14.37 -12.36
CA ALA A 217 12.70 -14.60 -13.47
C ALA A 217 12.23 -15.80 -14.31
N LYS A 218 12.50 -15.77 -15.62
CA LYS A 218 12.22 -16.84 -16.58
C LYS A 218 12.77 -18.19 -16.10
N LEU A 219 13.93 -18.18 -15.45
CA LEU A 219 14.52 -19.35 -14.83
C LEU A 219 13.55 -20.04 -13.86
N HIS A 220 12.72 -19.34 -13.10
CA HIS A 220 11.86 -19.97 -12.09
C HIS A 220 10.54 -20.50 -12.67
N MET A 221 10.18 -20.05 -13.87
CA MET A 221 8.90 -20.38 -14.48
C MET A 221 8.74 -21.87 -14.76
N HIS A 222 9.81 -22.59 -15.16
CA HIS A 222 9.77 -24.04 -15.44
C HIS A 222 9.15 -24.87 -14.30
N ARG A 223 9.27 -24.41 -13.05
CA ARG A 223 8.73 -25.08 -11.86
C ARG A 223 7.22 -24.95 -11.76
N PHE A 224 6.69 -23.79 -12.11
CA PHE A 224 5.26 -23.56 -12.16
C PHE A 224 4.62 -24.30 -13.34
N GLU A 225 5.35 -24.53 -14.43
CA GLU A 225 4.85 -25.33 -15.57
C GLU A 225 4.74 -26.82 -15.25
N ALA A 226 5.44 -27.31 -14.22
CA ALA A 226 5.29 -28.67 -13.73
C ALA A 226 3.89 -28.92 -13.12
N ILE A 227 3.18 -27.85 -12.72
CA ILE A 227 1.82 -27.94 -12.21
C ILE A 227 0.87 -28.17 -13.39
N ARG A 228 0.21 -29.33 -13.41
CA ARG A 228 -0.69 -29.70 -14.50
C ARG A 228 -2.10 -29.14 -14.33
N ASP A 229 -2.62 -29.11 -13.10
CA ASP A 229 -4.02 -28.87 -12.81
C ASP A 229 -4.19 -27.80 -11.73
N PHE A 230 -5.07 -26.83 -12.00
CA PHE A 230 -5.41 -25.73 -11.10
C PHE A 230 -6.94 -25.66 -10.94
N PRO A 231 -7.55 -26.62 -10.22
CA PRO A 231 -9.00 -26.80 -10.24
C PRO A 231 -9.78 -25.62 -9.67
N ALA A 232 -9.22 -24.90 -8.70
CA ALA A 232 -9.85 -23.77 -8.03
C ALA A 232 -9.41 -22.39 -8.56
N LEU A 233 -8.46 -22.34 -9.49
CA LEU A 233 -7.84 -21.09 -9.92
C LEU A 233 -8.81 -20.28 -10.77
N GLN A 234 -9.09 -19.07 -10.30
CA GLN A 234 -10.06 -18.13 -10.86
C GLN A 234 -9.36 -16.94 -11.51
N THR A 235 -8.27 -16.47 -10.92
CA THR A 235 -7.50 -15.32 -11.41
C THR A 235 -6.01 -15.61 -11.42
N VAL A 236 -5.34 -15.22 -12.50
CA VAL A 236 -3.88 -15.34 -12.63
C VAL A 236 -3.26 -14.05 -13.12
N ASP A 237 -2.11 -13.68 -12.57
CA ASP A 237 -1.28 -12.55 -12.96
C ASP A 237 0.18 -12.99 -13.01
N ILE A 238 0.81 -12.94 -14.18
CA ILE A 238 2.17 -13.42 -14.41
C ILE A 238 2.98 -12.27 -14.97
N ASP A 239 4.08 -11.94 -14.29
CA ASP A 239 5.07 -10.96 -14.73
C ASP A 239 6.45 -11.59 -14.76
N ILE A 240 7.08 -11.57 -15.93
CA ILE A 240 8.40 -12.14 -16.19
C ILE A 240 9.30 -11.02 -16.70
N TYR A 241 10.17 -10.51 -15.82
CA TYR A 241 10.89 -9.25 -16.04
C TYR A 241 12.22 -9.39 -16.79
N ASP A 242 12.82 -10.59 -16.82
CA ASP A 242 14.06 -10.91 -17.57
C ASP A 242 13.77 -11.61 -18.92
N GLY A 243 12.50 -11.62 -19.34
CA GLY A 243 12.01 -12.34 -20.51
C GLY A 243 12.36 -11.73 -21.87
N TYR A 244 13.30 -10.78 -21.95
CA TYR A 244 13.74 -10.15 -23.21
C TYR A 244 14.58 -11.12 -24.05
N GLY A 245 13.90 -12.10 -24.65
CA GLY A 245 14.44 -13.10 -25.58
C GLY A 245 13.31 -13.85 -26.28
N SER A 246 13.43 -14.04 -27.59
CA SER A 246 12.38 -14.57 -28.47
C SER A 246 11.98 -16.03 -28.19
N ASP A 247 12.78 -16.79 -27.43
CA ASP A 247 12.68 -18.25 -27.52
C ASP A 247 11.96 -18.93 -26.35
N TYR A 248 11.44 -18.16 -25.37
CA TYR A 248 10.69 -18.78 -24.28
C TYR A 248 9.24 -19.05 -24.68
N TYR A 249 8.96 -20.29 -25.07
CA TYR A 249 7.59 -20.81 -25.06
C TYR A 249 7.31 -21.37 -23.68
N SER A 250 6.44 -20.69 -22.93
CA SER A 250 5.95 -21.25 -21.68
C SER A 250 4.92 -22.33 -22.03
N ALA A 251 5.14 -23.56 -21.57
CA ALA A 251 4.15 -24.62 -21.76
C ALA A 251 3.11 -24.60 -20.64
N VAL A 252 3.01 -23.53 -19.85
CA VAL A 252 2.03 -23.39 -18.77
C VAL A 252 0.63 -23.51 -19.36
N CYS A 253 0.16 -24.75 -19.37
CA CYS A 253 -1.17 -25.13 -19.77
C CYS A 253 -1.99 -25.06 -18.49
N PHE A 254 -2.70 -23.96 -18.31
CA PHE A 254 -3.68 -23.88 -17.24
C PHE A 254 -4.82 -24.84 -17.55
N ARG A 255 -4.77 -26.07 -17.05
CA ARG A 255 -6.01 -26.81 -16.78
C ARG A 255 -6.66 -26.17 -15.56
N ALA A 256 -7.19 -24.98 -15.80
CA ALA A 256 -7.85 -24.13 -14.83
C ALA A 256 -9.26 -23.85 -15.33
N PRO A 257 -10.20 -24.81 -15.16
CA PRO A 257 -11.54 -24.70 -15.74
C PRO A 257 -12.34 -23.52 -15.16
N GLN A 258 -11.98 -23.04 -13.97
CA GLN A 258 -12.60 -21.90 -13.30
C GLN A 258 -11.93 -20.55 -13.62
N LEU A 259 -10.86 -20.55 -14.42
CA LEU A 259 -10.09 -19.34 -14.72
C LEU A 259 -10.89 -18.41 -15.62
N TRP A 260 -11.24 -17.25 -15.09
CA TRP A 260 -12.02 -16.24 -15.80
C TRP A 260 -11.24 -14.95 -16.04
N GLN A 261 -10.11 -14.74 -15.35
CA GLN A 261 -9.23 -13.59 -15.50
C GLN A 261 -7.76 -13.99 -15.60
N ALA A 262 -7.06 -13.43 -16.59
CA ALA A 262 -5.61 -13.59 -16.76
C ALA A 262 -4.93 -12.25 -17.05
N SER A 263 -3.75 -12.02 -16.45
CA SER A 263 -2.86 -10.90 -16.75
C SER A 263 -1.47 -11.44 -17.07
N LEU A 264 -0.94 -11.10 -18.24
CA LEU A 264 0.29 -11.65 -18.80
C LEU A 264 1.24 -10.51 -19.16
N HIS A 265 2.16 -10.19 -18.25
CA HIS A 265 3.17 -9.15 -18.42
C HIS A 265 4.49 -9.72 -18.96
N GLY A 266 5.20 -8.92 -19.76
CA GLY A 266 6.51 -9.28 -20.32
C GLY A 266 6.48 -10.16 -21.58
N HIS A 267 5.38 -10.88 -21.83
CA HIS A 267 5.26 -11.85 -22.94
C HIS A 267 4.02 -11.65 -23.81
N GLY A 268 4.07 -12.25 -25.00
CA GLY A 268 2.91 -12.41 -25.88
C GLY A 268 1.91 -13.43 -25.33
N ILE A 269 0.64 -13.15 -25.53
CA ILE A 269 -0.50 -13.98 -25.13
C ILE A 269 -0.41 -15.42 -25.69
N HIS A 270 0.14 -15.59 -26.90
CA HIS A 270 0.32 -16.87 -27.61
C HIS A 270 1.20 -17.87 -26.89
N ARG A 271 1.99 -17.40 -25.92
CA ARG A 271 2.86 -18.26 -25.13
C ARG A 271 2.11 -18.96 -24.00
N ILE A 272 0.83 -18.69 -23.78
CA ILE A 272 0.07 -19.29 -22.68
C ILE A 272 -1.25 -19.81 -23.23
N LYS A 273 -1.56 -21.08 -22.93
CA LYS A 273 -2.86 -21.65 -23.31
C LYS A 273 -3.93 -21.18 -22.35
N LEU A 274 -4.78 -20.29 -22.84
CA LEU A 274 -5.90 -19.73 -22.10
C LEU A 274 -7.16 -20.60 -22.28
N PRO A 275 -7.94 -20.86 -21.21
CA PRO A 275 -9.21 -21.55 -21.34
C PRO A 275 -10.27 -20.65 -22.00
N SER A 276 -11.28 -21.26 -22.63
CA SER A 276 -12.38 -20.56 -23.30
C SER A 276 -13.32 -19.79 -22.35
N GLY A 277 -13.21 -20.05 -21.05
CA GLY A 277 -13.95 -19.35 -19.98
C GLY A 277 -13.43 -17.95 -19.65
N ILE A 278 -12.31 -17.51 -20.23
CA ILE A 278 -11.72 -16.19 -19.95
C ILE A 278 -12.69 -15.08 -20.37
N THR A 279 -12.97 -14.20 -19.42
CA THR A 279 -13.80 -13.00 -19.61
C THR A 279 -12.97 -11.71 -19.51
N HIS A 280 -11.82 -11.77 -18.83
CA HIS A 280 -10.93 -10.64 -18.59
C HIS A 280 -9.50 -11.03 -18.95
N LEU A 281 -8.87 -10.26 -19.84
CA LEU A 281 -7.50 -10.52 -20.25
C LEU A 281 -6.69 -9.23 -20.26
N SER A 282 -5.49 -9.31 -19.71
CA SER A 282 -4.47 -8.26 -19.77
C SER A 282 -3.21 -8.86 -20.38
N GLY A 283 -2.61 -8.25 -21.40
CA GLY A 283 -1.48 -8.86 -22.09
C GLY A 283 -0.81 -8.02 -23.17
N SER A 284 0.41 -8.43 -23.53
CA SER A 284 1.16 -7.83 -24.65
C SER A 284 0.75 -8.45 -25.99
N ILE A 285 0.59 -7.62 -27.02
CA ILE A 285 0.57 -8.06 -28.42
C ILE A 285 1.99 -7.95 -28.99
N THR A 286 2.61 -9.11 -29.20
CA THR A 286 3.98 -9.27 -29.69
C THR A 286 4.02 -9.87 -31.10
N CYS A 287 2.97 -10.59 -31.52
CA CYS A 287 2.86 -11.17 -32.85
C CYS A 287 1.39 -11.30 -33.30
N LEU A 288 1.19 -11.71 -34.55
CA LEU A 288 -0.13 -11.97 -35.14
C LEU A 288 -0.93 -13.05 -34.41
N GLU A 289 -0.23 -14.05 -33.85
CA GLU A 289 -0.89 -15.15 -33.17
C GLU A 289 -1.59 -14.70 -31.89
N ASP A 290 -1.06 -13.67 -31.20
CA ASP A 290 -1.72 -13.05 -30.04
C ASP A 290 -3.12 -12.54 -30.41
N LEU A 291 -3.24 -11.87 -31.56
CA LEU A 291 -4.51 -11.33 -32.04
C LEU A 291 -5.49 -12.45 -32.44
N ARG A 292 -5.00 -13.53 -33.05
CA ARG A 292 -5.82 -14.70 -33.39
C ARG A 292 -6.38 -15.38 -32.14
N ILE A 293 -5.57 -15.49 -31.09
CA ILE A 293 -6.03 -16.06 -29.82
C ILE A 293 -7.10 -15.17 -29.20
N LEU A 294 -6.92 -13.85 -29.22
CA LEU A 294 -7.94 -12.92 -28.72
C LEU A 294 -9.31 -13.10 -29.40
N SER A 295 -9.35 -13.29 -30.72
CA SER A 295 -10.62 -13.49 -31.43
C SER A 295 -11.25 -14.87 -31.20
N GLN A 296 -10.45 -15.85 -30.77
CA GLN A 296 -10.92 -17.19 -30.42
C GLN A 296 -11.50 -17.29 -29.01
N LEU A 297 -11.38 -16.27 -28.15
CA LEU A 297 -11.93 -16.28 -26.80
C LEU A 297 -13.42 -15.85 -26.81
N PRO A 298 -14.37 -16.80 -26.75
CA PRO A 298 -15.78 -16.52 -27.06
C PRO A 298 -16.51 -15.78 -25.94
N ASN A 299 -15.89 -15.61 -24.77
CA ASN A 299 -16.47 -14.98 -23.60
C ASN A 299 -15.73 -13.70 -23.18
N LEU A 300 -14.75 -13.25 -23.97
CA LEU A 300 -13.92 -12.11 -23.65
C LEU A 300 -14.73 -10.81 -23.64
N ARG A 301 -14.82 -10.18 -22.47
CA ARG A 301 -15.61 -8.96 -22.23
C ARG A 301 -14.75 -7.75 -21.93
N ARG A 302 -13.60 -7.94 -21.27
CA ARG A 302 -12.68 -6.87 -20.90
C ARG A 302 -11.25 -7.20 -21.33
N CYS A 303 -10.60 -6.24 -21.97
CA CYS A 303 -9.22 -6.37 -22.41
C CYS A 303 -8.37 -5.19 -21.95
N HIS A 304 -7.14 -5.47 -21.52
CA HIS A 304 -6.08 -4.50 -21.33
C HIS A 304 -4.89 -4.90 -22.20
N LEU A 305 -4.62 -4.11 -23.24
CA LEU A 305 -3.65 -4.47 -24.25
C LEU A 305 -2.58 -3.38 -24.39
N TRP A 306 -1.35 -3.83 -24.59
CA TRP A 306 -0.23 -3.01 -25.04
C TRP A 306 0.48 -3.73 -26.18
N MET A 307 0.98 -2.98 -27.16
CA MET A 307 1.57 -3.56 -28.37
C MET A 307 3.08 -3.33 -28.36
N ARG A 308 3.83 -4.29 -28.92
CA ARG A 308 5.30 -4.20 -29.09
C ARG A 308 5.75 -4.48 -30.53
N MET A 309 4.81 -4.65 -31.45
CA MET A 309 5.06 -4.99 -32.85
C MET A 309 4.54 -3.90 -33.78
N THR A 310 5.12 -3.79 -34.98
CA THR A 310 4.65 -2.86 -36.03
C THR A 310 3.44 -3.45 -36.77
N THR A 311 2.50 -2.58 -37.17
CA THR A 311 1.16 -2.97 -37.65
C THR A 311 1.01 -3.03 -39.17
N LYS A 312 2.08 -2.76 -39.94
CA LYS A 312 1.98 -2.42 -41.38
C LYS A 312 1.33 -3.48 -42.29
N GLU A 313 1.15 -4.72 -41.84
CA GLU A 313 0.63 -5.83 -42.67
C GLU A 313 -0.42 -6.69 -41.96
N VAL A 314 -1.01 -6.21 -40.87
CA VAL A 314 -1.90 -7.03 -40.04
C VAL A 314 -3.35 -6.87 -40.47
N SER A 315 -4.03 -7.99 -40.75
CA SER A 315 -5.48 -8.00 -40.98
C SER A 315 -6.25 -7.59 -39.73
N VAL A 316 -7.34 -6.85 -39.91
CA VAL A 316 -8.20 -6.43 -38.81
C VAL A 316 -8.84 -7.65 -38.13
N VAL A 317 -8.72 -7.69 -36.81
CA VAL A 317 -9.29 -8.73 -35.95
C VAL A 317 -10.53 -8.21 -35.23
N THR A 318 -11.63 -8.95 -35.32
CA THR A 318 -12.90 -8.58 -34.67
C THR A 318 -13.04 -9.27 -33.32
N LEU A 319 -13.21 -8.49 -32.26
CA LEU A 319 -13.50 -8.98 -30.90
C LEU A 319 -14.99 -8.77 -30.61
N ALA A 320 -15.81 -9.71 -31.08
CA ALA A 320 -17.26 -9.56 -31.21
C ALA A 320 -18.05 -9.43 -29.89
N ARG A 321 -17.43 -9.62 -28.72
CA ARG A 321 -18.13 -9.50 -27.42
C ARG A 321 -17.42 -8.57 -26.45
N LEU A 322 -16.38 -7.88 -26.91
CA LEU A 322 -15.62 -6.98 -26.08
C LEU A 322 -16.47 -5.76 -25.74
N THR A 323 -16.61 -5.48 -24.46
CA THR A 323 -17.40 -4.36 -23.92
C THR A 323 -16.52 -3.29 -23.29
N HIS A 324 -15.34 -3.67 -22.78
CA HIS A 324 -14.37 -2.75 -22.19
C HIS A 324 -12.99 -3.01 -22.79
N LEU A 325 -12.36 -1.95 -23.28
CA LEU A 325 -11.03 -2.00 -23.87
C LEU A 325 -10.16 -0.93 -23.22
N TYR A 326 -9.03 -1.35 -22.70
CA TYR A 326 -7.96 -0.49 -22.22
C TYR A 326 -6.75 -0.65 -23.15
N VAL A 327 -6.21 0.46 -23.62
CA VAL A 327 -5.11 0.51 -24.59
C VAL A 327 -3.96 1.37 -24.09
N MET A 328 -2.74 0.82 -24.06
CA MET A 328 -1.50 1.57 -23.79
C MET A 328 -0.70 1.93 -25.05
N ASP A 329 -1.11 1.44 -26.22
CA ASP A 329 -0.46 1.74 -27.49
C ASP A 329 -1.53 1.92 -28.57
N MET A 330 -1.59 3.13 -29.15
CA MET A 330 -2.62 3.49 -30.12
C MET A 330 -2.58 2.64 -31.39
N CYS A 331 -1.42 2.09 -31.76
CA CYS A 331 -1.26 1.27 -32.96
C CYS A 331 -2.16 0.02 -32.90
N ILE A 332 -2.49 -0.47 -31.70
CA ILE A 332 -3.39 -1.62 -31.57
C ILE A 332 -4.79 -1.32 -32.12
N LEU A 333 -5.21 -0.05 -32.09
CA LEU A 333 -6.50 0.36 -32.60
C LEU A 333 -6.59 0.16 -34.11
N ASP A 334 -5.48 0.17 -34.86
CA ASP A 334 -5.49 -0.06 -36.31
C ASP A 334 -5.88 -1.48 -36.70
N VAL A 335 -5.64 -2.44 -35.81
CA VAL A 335 -5.82 -3.87 -36.09
C VAL A 335 -7.05 -4.47 -35.40
N LEU A 336 -7.82 -3.68 -34.66
CA LEU A 336 -8.98 -4.18 -33.90
C LEU A 336 -10.33 -3.67 -34.45
N SER A 337 -11.37 -4.49 -34.34
CA SER A 337 -12.77 -4.10 -34.52
C SER A 337 -13.61 -4.63 -33.37
N THR A 338 -14.35 -3.76 -32.68
CA THR A 338 -15.02 -4.09 -31.42
C THR A 338 -16.48 -3.58 -31.40
N PRO A 339 -17.41 -4.24 -32.10
CA PRO A 339 -18.74 -3.68 -32.35
C PRO A 339 -19.62 -3.46 -31.12
N PHE A 340 -19.35 -4.16 -30.03
CA PHE A 340 -20.12 -4.04 -28.77
C PHE A 340 -19.36 -3.26 -27.69
N LEU A 341 -18.32 -2.52 -28.07
CA LEU A 341 -17.53 -1.74 -27.12
C LEU A 341 -18.37 -0.62 -26.51
N ARG A 342 -18.38 -0.55 -25.18
CA ARG A 342 -19.08 0.48 -24.39
C ARG A 342 -18.13 1.37 -23.61
N SER A 343 -16.98 0.84 -23.20
CA SER A 343 -15.99 1.58 -22.43
C SER A 343 -14.64 1.50 -23.12
N LEU A 344 -14.06 2.65 -23.43
CA LEU A 344 -12.71 2.77 -23.98
C LEU A 344 -11.84 3.58 -23.04
N THR A 345 -10.71 3.02 -22.61
CA THR A 345 -9.68 3.72 -21.87
C THR A 345 -8.40 3.73 -22.69
N LEU A 346 -7.87 4.91 -22.93
CA LEU A 346 -6.64 5.10 -23.67
C LEU A 346 -5.62 5.75 -22.76
N ASP A 347 -4.49 5.11 -22.52
CA ASP A 347 -3.41 5.64 -21.67
C ASP A 347 -2.04 5.28 -22.25
N PRO A 348 -1.65 5.91 -23.38
CA PRO A 348 -0.39 5.59 -24.02
C PRO A 348 0.79 6.04 -23.17
N THR A 349 1.77 5.15 -23.05
CA THR A 349 3.03 5.49 -22.37
C THR A 349 3.81 6.51 -23.19
N GLN A 350 4.56 7.41 -22.52
CA GLN A 350 5.32 8.48 -23.18
C GLN A 350 6.33 7.96 -24.23
N HIS A 351 6.76 6.70 -24.11
CA HIS A 351 7.74 6.11 -25.01
C HIS A 351 7.14 5.52 -26.29
N ALA A 352 5.82 5.45 -26.42
CA ALA A 352 5.15 4.76 -27.54
C ALA A 352 4.92 5.64 -28.78
N PHE A 353 5.16 6.95 -28.72
CA PHE A 353 4.96 7.83 -29.87
C PHE A 353 6.20 7.82 -30.77
N HIS A 354 6.18 6.93 -31.76
CA HIS A 354 7.24 6.84 -32.76
C HIS A 354 6.91 7.64 -34.04
N SER A 355 5.65 8.02 -34.27
CA SER A 355 5.27 8.74 -35.49
C SER A 355 4.11 9.72 -35.31
N SER A 356 4.00 10.69 -36.21
CA SER A 356 2.86 11.61 -36.27
C SER A 356 1.59 10.97 -36.86
N THR A 357 1.66 9.72 -37.35
CA THR A 357 0.52 9.04 -38.00
C THR A 357 -0.35 8.24 -37.03
N ASP A 358 0.11 8.05 -35.79
CA ASP A 358 -0.55 7.19 -34.78
C ASP A 358 -1.90 7.75 -34.28
N TYR A 359 -2.28 8.98 -34.71
CA TYR A 359 -3.53 9.65 -34.29
C TYR A 359 -4.75 9.25 -35.12
N GLU A 360 -4.54 8.87 -36.39
CA GLU A 360 -5.63 8.45 -37.27
C GLU A 360 -6.21 7.08 -36.84
N SER A 361 -5.47 6.33 -36.02
CA SER A 361 -5.87 5.02 -35.54
C SER A 361 -7.17 5.06 -34.74
N LEU A 362 -7.42 6.11 -33.95
CA LEU A 362 -8.63 6.23 -33.15
C LEU A 362 -9.89 6.53 -33.99
N PRO A 363 -9.94 7.57 -34.85
CA PRO A 363 -11.05 7.76 -35.79
C PRO A 363 -11.33 6.51 -36.64
N HIS A 364 -10.28 5.90 -37.21
CA HIS A 364 -10.43 4.69 -38.02
C HIS A 364 -11.01 3.53 -37.23
N PHE A 365 -10.53 3.31 -36.00
CA PHE A 365 -11.04 2.29 -35.12
C PHE A 365 -12.52 2.49 -34.76
N LEU A 366 -12.91 3.72 -34.40
CA LEU A 366 -14.29 4.03 -34.04
C LEU A 366 -15.23 3.85 -35.24
N HIS A 367 -14.82 4.34 -36.41
CA HIS A 367 -15.57 4.16 -37.66
C HIS A 367 -15.72 2.68 -38.03
N ARG A 368 -14.63 1.91 -37.96
CA ARG A 368 -14.61 0.48 -38.29
C ARG A 368 -15.38 -0.37 -37.29
N SER A 369 -15.26 -0.08 -36.01
CA SER A 369 -15.94 -0.82 -34.95
C SER A 369 -17.44 -0.55 -34.96
N ARG A 370 -17.90 0.64 -35.39
CA ARG A 370 -19.31 1.05 -35.33
C ARG A 370 -19.94 0.84 -33.95
N CYS A 371 -19.12 1.01 -32.90
CA CYS A 371 -19.54 0.81 -31.52
C CYS A 371 -20.29 2.04 -31.00
N ARG A 372 -20.90 1.91 -29.82
CA ARG A 372 -21.57 3.02 -29.11
C ARG A 372 -20.95 3.13 -27.73
N LEU A 373 -20.00 4.06 -27.58
CA LEU A 373 -19.30 4.27 -26.33
C LEU A 373 -20.21 4.97 -25.33
N GLU A 374 -20.31 4.41 -24.13
CA GLU A 374 -20.95 4.99 -22.95
C GLU A 374 -19.90 5.70 -22.07
N THR A 375 -18.69 5.15 -22.00
CA THR A 375 -17.58 5.69 -21.20
C THR A 375 -16.31 5.84 -22.04
N LEU A 376 -15.66 7.00 -21.91
CA LEU A 376 -14.38 7.29 -22.54
C LEU A 376 -13.42 7.86 -21.47
N SER A 377 -12.29 7.19 -21.28
CA SER A 377 -11.20 7.67 -20.42
C SER A 377 -9.96 7.93 -21.27
N ILE A 378 -9.38 9.13 -21.19
CA ILE A 378 -8.20 9.52 -21.97
C ILE A 378 -7.12 9.98 -20.99
N GLY A 379 -6.03 9.20 -20.94
CA GLY A 379 -4.86 9.41 -20.13
C GLY A 379 -3.88 10.42 -20.72
N ARG A 380 -2.85 10.72 -19.93
CA ARG A 380 -1.90 11.80 -20.17
C ARG A 380 -1.23 11.77 -21.55
N GLY A 381 -0.86 10.59 -22.03
CA GLY A 381 -0.01 10.45 -23.22
C GLY A 381 -0.65 11.01 -24.49
N ILE A 382 -1.98 11.01 -24.57
CA ILE A 382 -2.70 11.45 -25.78
C ILE A 382 -2.62 12.96 -25.96
N PHE A 383 -2.71 13.74 -24.88
CA PHE A 383 -2.73 15.21 -24.94
C PHE A 383 -1.38 15.85 -25.23
N LEU A 384 -0.30 15.07 -25.30
CA LEU A 384 0.98 15.56 -25.84
C LEU A 384 0.86 15.97 -27.31
N THR A 385 -0.26 15.64 -27.95
CA THR A 385 -0.48 15.73 -29.39
C THR A 385 -1.86 16.34 -29.62
N THR A 386 -2.01 17.13 -30.69
CA THR A 386 -3.24 17.87 -30.99
C THR A 386 -4.34 16.90 -31.42
N MET A 387 -4.98 16.22 -30.46
CA MET A 387 -6.15 15.40 -30.74
C MET A 387 -7.22 16.28 -31.39
N PRO A 388 -7.65 15.97 -32.62
CA PRO A 388 -8.67 16.77 -33.28
C PRO A 388 -9.98 16.67 -32.49
N SER A 389 -10.59 17.82 -32.17
CA SER A 389 -11.91 17.86 -31.53
C SER A 389 -12.98 17.10 -32.32
N SER A 390 -12.74 16.82 -33.61
CA SER A 390 -13.60 15.99 -34.46
C SER A 390 -13.78 14.55 -33.99
N VAL A 391 -12.84 13.99 -33.21
CA VAL A 391 -12.99 12.63 -32.63
C VAL A 391 -14.23 12.54 -31.75
N PHE A 392 -14.52 13.59 -30.99
CA PHE A 392 -15.69 13.64 -30.11
C PHE A 392 -17.01 13.87 -30.86
N ALA A 393 -16.94 14.30 -32.13
CA ALA A 393 -18.10 14.46 -33.00
C ALA A 393 -18.48 13.17 -33.75
N LEU A 394 -17.69 12.11 -33.63
CA LEU A 394 -17.99 10.82 -34.28
C LEU A 394 -19.24 10.18 -33.67
N GLU A 395 -20.01 9.46 -34.50
CA GLU A 395 -21.24 8.77 -34.07
C GLU A 395 -20.99 7.81 -32.90
N ALA A 396 -19.84 7.14 -32.88
CA ALA A 396 -19.45 6.23 -31.80
C ALA A 396 -19.38 6.92 -30.42
N CYS A 397 -19.11 8.22 -30.40
CA CYS A 397 -19.00 9.04 -29.19
C CYS A 397 -20.33 9.70 -28.80
N SER A 398 -21.38 9.61 -29.64
CA SER A 398 -22.67 10.29 -29.39
C SER A 398 -23.36 9.82 -28.11
N ALA A 399 -23.15 8.56 -27.71
CA ALA A 399 -23.72 7.97 -26.49
C ALA A 399 -22.83 8.17 -25.25
N VAL A 400 -21.68 8.83 -25.37
CA VAL A 400 -20.74 8.98 -24.26
C VAL A 400 -21.39 9.82 -23.19
N SER A 401 -21.50 9.21 -22.02
CA SER A 401 -22.23 9.73 -20.89
C SER A 401 -21.30 10.07 -19.73
N ARG A 402 -20.16 9.36 -19.67
CA ARG A 402 -19.08 9.58 -18.72
C ARG A 402 -17.75 9.77 -19.46
N LEU A 403 -17.10 10.89 -19.20
CA LEU A 403 -15.82 11.26 -19.80
C LEU A 403 -14.79 11.54 -18.71
N LYS A 404 -13.59 10.95 -18.83
CA LYS A 404 -12.51 11.11 -17.86
C LYS A 404 -11.23 11.53 -18.57
N PHE A 405 -10.58 12.57 -18.08
CA PHE A 405 -9.35 13.13 -18.66
C PHE A 405 -8.22 13.22 -17.65
N GLU A 406 -7.01 12.90 -18.08
CA GLU A 406 -5.79 13.30 -17.36
C GLU A 406 -5.13 14.49 -18.05
N LEU A 407 -5.17 15.65 -17.39
CA LEU A 407 -4.72 16.92 -17.93
C LEU A 407 -3.27 17.23 -17.55
N LEU A 408 -2.58 17.86 -18.49
CA LEU A 408 -1.25 18.45 -18.34
C LEU A 408 -1.27 19.93 -18.60
N SER A 409 -0.36 20.63 -17.91
CA SER A 409 -0.39 22.08 -17.74
C SER A 409 -0.03 22.93 -18.98
N GLN A 410 -0.14 22.38 -20.19
CA GLN A 410 0.26 23.07 -21.43
C GLN A 410 -0.68 22.82 -22.63
N ARG A 411 -1.76 22.06 -22.49
CA ARG A 411 -2.50 21.51 -23.65
C ARG A 411 -4.01 21.37 -23.41
N ILE A 412 -4.67 22.50 -23.19
CA ILE A 412 -6.12 22.58 -22.95
C ILE A 412 -6.98 22.65 -24.22
N ASP A 413 -6.36 22.84 -25.39
CA ASP A 413 -7.08 22.92 -26.67
C ASP A 413 -8.00 21.72 -26.94
N ALA A 414 -7.67 20.54 -26.41
CA ALA A 414 -8.53 19.38 -26.56
C ALA A 414 -9.84 19.48 -25.74
N ILE A 415 -9.82 20.20 -24.61
CA ILE A 415 -11.00 20.44 -23.78
C ILE A 415 -11.82 21.61 -24.34
N THR A 416 -11.20 22.61 -24.98
CA THR A 416 -11.96 23.75 -25.54
C THR A 416 -12.98 23.30 -26.59
N GLY A 417 -12.69 22.22 -27.33
CA GLY A 417 -13.66 21.58 -28.23
C GLY A 417 -14.94 21.12 -27.51
N LEU A 418 -14.87 20.82 -26.21
CA LEU A 418 -16.02 20.46 -25.40
C LEU A 418 -16.87 21.66 -24.98
N ASN A 419 -16.48 22.90 -25.27
CA ASN A 419 -17.34 24.06 -25.03
C ASN A 419 -18.67 23.97 -25.77
N SER A 420 -18.69 23.31 -26.94
CA SER A 420 -19.93 23.11 -27.71
C SER A 420 -20.73 21.93 -27.16
N PRO A 421 -22.00 22.11 -26.73
CA PRO A 421 -22.84 21.02 -26.24
C PRO A 421 -23.24 20.02 -27.34
N SER A 422 -23.06 20.38 -28.62
CA SER A 422 -23.30 19.46 -29.74
C SER A 422 -22.28 18.32 -29.82
N ILE A 423 -21.08 18.52 -29.28
CA ILE A 423 -20.03 17.50 -29.21
C ILE A 423 -20.31 16.68 -27.95
N LEU A 424 -20.46 15.35 -28.02
CA LEU A 424 -20.88 14.53 -26.87
C LEU A 424 -22.18 15.03 -26.20
N PRO A 425 -23.32 15.02 -26.91
CA PRO A 425 -24.57 15.61 -26.42
C PRO A 425 -25.13 14.93 -25.15
N ASN A 426 -24.75 13.69 -24.88
CA ASN A 426 -25.23 12.90 -23.73
C ASN A 426 -24.28 12.94 -22.51
N LEU A 427 -23.24 13.79 -22.54
CA LEU A 427 -22.23 13.87 -21.50
C LEU A 427 -22.80 14.47 -20.20
N HIS A 428 -23.04 13.61 -19.20
CA HIS A 428 -23.56 14.01 -17.89
C HIS A 428 -22.55 13.93 -16.75
N HIS A 429 -21.45 13.18 -16.91
CA HIS A 429 -20.42 13.05 -15.90
C HIS A 429 -19.03 13.32 -16.51
N LEU A 430 -18.35 14.36 -16.02
CA LEU A 430 -17.00 14.73 -16.41
C LEU A 430 -16.03 14.55 -15.23
N ILE A 431 -14.91 13.86 -15.46
CA ILE A 431 -13.88 13.64 -14.46
C ILE A 431 -12.57 14.23 -14.97
N LEU A 432 -11.97 15.12 -14.19
CA LEU A 432 -10.76 15.86 -14.53
C LEU A 432 -9.64 15.51 -13.55
N CYS A 433 -8.67 14.74 -14.03
CA CYS A 433 -7.46 14.38 -13.30
C CYS A 433 -6.35 15.38 -13.64
N ILE A 434 -6.16 16.39 -12.79
CA ILE A 434 -5.19 17.46 -12.96
C ILE A 434 -3.88 17.10 -12.25
N SER A 435 -2.82 16.88 -13.03
CA SER A 435 -1.50 16.51 -12.50
C SER A 435 -0.61 17.70 -12.17
N GLN A 436 -0.71 18.76 -12.98
CA GLN A 436 -0.05 20.07 -12.89
C GLN A 436 -1.00 21.05 -13.59
N HIS A 437 -1.05 22.32 -13.18
CA HIS A 437 -1.90 23.33 -13.85
C HIS A 437 -1.30 24.73 -13.76
N THR A 438 -1.74 25.60 -14.65
CA THR A 438 -1.63 27.07 -14.54
C THR A 438 -3.01 27.70 -14.31
N ASP A 439 -3.06 28.96 -13.86
CA ASP A 439 -4.32 29.67 -13.61
C ASP A 439 -5.15 29.83 -14.90
N ASP A 440 -4.51 30.10 -16.04
CA ASP A 440 -5.16 30.25 -17.35
C ASP A 440 -5.89 28.98 -17.78
N GLU A 441 -5.31 27.84 -17.42
CA GLU A 441 -5.85 26.55 -17.76
C GLU A 441 -7.11 26.22 -16.98
N TRP A 442 -7.06 26.53 -15.69
CA TRP A 442 -8.21 26.39 -14.82
C TRP A 442 -9.38 27.26 -15.30
N ALA A 443 -9.12 28.50 -15.72
CA ALA A 443 -10.15 29.37 -16.29
C ALA A 443 -10.84 28.74 -17.51
N THR A 444 -10.09 28.02 -18.34
CA THR A 444 -10.62 27.34 -19.51
C THR A 444 -11.43 26.10 -19.14
N VAL A 445 -10.97 25.31 -18.16
CA VAL A 445 -11.74 24.20 -17.59
C VAL A 445 -13.08 24.70 -17.04
N LEU A 446 -13.07 25.80 -16.27
CA LEU A 446 -14.29 26.42 -15.76
C LEU A 446 -15.21 26.88 -16.89
N ALA A 447 -14.68 27.44 -17.98
CA ALA A 447 -15.48 27.85 -19.13
C ALA A 447 -16.22 26.67 -19.77
N VAL A 448 -15.54 25.54 -19.94
CA VAL A 448 -16.13 24.29 -20.48
C VAL A 448 -17.22 23.76 -19.55
N VAL A 449 -16.93 23.68 -18.25
CA VAL A 449 -17.88 23.16 -17.27
C VAL A 449 -19.11 24.06 -17.17
N ARG A 450 -18.94 25.39 -17.14
CA ARG A 450 -20.04 26.36 -17.12
C ARG A 450 -20.89 26.25 -18.38
N SER A 451 -20.28 26.25 -19.57
CA SER A 451 -21.00 26.11 -20.84
C SER A 451 -21.89 24.86 -20.86
N ARG A 452 -21.35 23.72 -20.42
CA ARG A 452 -22.06 22.43 -20.39
C ARG A 452 -23.13 22.32 -19.31
N ARG A 453 -22.88 22.91 -18.15
CA ARG A 453 -23.86 23.01 -17.07
C ARG A 453 -25.04 23.87 -17.52
N ASP A 454 -24.75 25.04 -18.10
CA ASP A 454 -25.79 26.00 -18.53
C ASP A 454 -26.62 25.45 -19.70
N ALA A 455 -26.02 24.59 -20.54
CA ALA A 455 -26.73 23.81 -21.55
C ALA A 455 -27.56 22.63 -20.97
N GLY A 456 -27.46 22.34 -19.68
CA GLY A 456 -28.17 21.25 -19.00
C GLY A 456 -27.66 19.85 -19.35
N THR A 457 -26.54 19.73 -20.06
CA THR A 457 -26.01 18.42 -20.46
C THR A 457 -25.22 17.76 -19.33
N LEU A 458 -24.44 18.55 -18.59
CA LEU A 458 -23.55 18.06 -17.54
C LEU A 458 -24.24 18.11 -16.17
N LYS A 459 -24.21 17.01 -15.42
CA LYS A 459 -24.82 16.87 -14.09
C LYS A 459 -23.80 16.78 -12.96
N LEU A 460 -22.66 16.15 -13.22
CA LEU A 460 -21.61 15.92 -12.24
C LEU A 460 -20.24 16.25 -12.84
N VAL A 461 -19.45 17.04 -12.10
CA VAL A 461 -18.01 17.18 -12.33
C VAL A 461 -17.22 16.67 -11.12
N GLU A 462 -16.29 15.76 -11.37
CA GLU A 462 -15.31 15.32 -10.38
C GLU A 462 -13.94 15.88 -10.74
N ILE A 463 -13.28 16.50 -9.77
CA ILE A 463 -11.96 17.10 -9.95
C ILE A 463 -10.98 16.39 -9.03
N GLN A 464 -9.89 15.92 -9.61
CA GLN A 464 -8.90 15.09 -8.95
C GLN A 464 -7.54 15.73 -9.10
N PHE A 465 -6.92 16.11 -7.99
CA PHE A 465 -5.56 16.62 -7.98
C PHE A 465 -4.58 15.53 -7.58
N LYS A 466 -3.46 15.44 -8.31
CA LYS A 466 -2.39 14.51 -7.95
C LYS A 466 -1.75 14.85 -6.62
N GLU A 467 -1.59 16.14 -6.36
CA GLU A 467 -1.01 16.68 -5.14
C GLU A 467 -2.13 17.10 -4.19
N LYS A 468 -2.06 16.64 -2.94
CA LYS A 468 -3.05 17.00 -1.91
C LYS A 468 -2.87 18.45 -1.49
N GLY A 469 -3.98 19.13 -1.18
CA GLY A 469 -4.00 20.52 -0.74
C GLY A 469 -4.26 21.53 -1.85
N PHE A 470 -4.27 21.10 -3.11
CA PHE A 470 -4.65 21.99 -4.22
C PHE A 470 -6.15 22.27 -4.26
N GLU A 471 -6.96 21.41 -3.65
CA GLU A 471 -8.40 21.59 -3.54
C GLU A 471 -8.75 22.95 -2.92
N TYR A 472 -7.95 23.41 -1.95
CA TYR A 472 -8.17 24.68 -1.25
C TYR A 472 -8.06 25.92 -2.14
N PHE A 473 -7.24 25.90 -3.19
CA PHE A 473 -7.10 27.05 -4.08
C PHE A 473 -8.32 27.22 -4.99
N TYR A 474 -9.01 26.11 -5.30
CA TYR A 474 -10.10 26.06 -6.28
C TYR A 474 -11.47 25.84 -5.67
N GLU A 475 -11.55 25.69 -4.35
CA GLU A 475 -12.80 25.43 -3.65
C GLU A 475 -13.86 26.49 -3.95
N VAL A 476 -13.48 27.78 -3.95
CA VAL A 476 -14.41 28.88 -4.24
C VAL A 476 -14.98 28.78 -5.65
N ASP A 477 -14.13 28.50 -6.65
CA ASP A 477 -14.56 28.38 -8.04
C ASP A 477 -15.48 27.18 -8.23
N VAL A 478 -15.14 26.04 -7.63
CA VAL A 478 -15.93 24.80 -7.72
C VAL A 478 -17.27 24.94 -7.01
N GLN A 479 -17.30 25.56 -5.83
CA GLN A 479 -18.55 25.90 -5.13
C GLN A 479 -19.42 26.84 -5.97
N GLY A 480 -18.81 27.79 -6.68
CA GLY A 480 -19.50 28.67 -7.62
C GLY A 480 -20.12 27.96 -8.84
N LEU A 481 -19.72 26.71 -9.11
CA LEU A 481 -20.36 25.91 -10.16
C LEU A 481 -21.67 25.28 -9.71
N ILE A 482 -21.84 25.01 -8.41
CA ILE A 482 -22.98 24.26 -7.86
C ILE A 482 -24.26 25.09 -7.97
N ARG A 483 -25.17 24.66 -8.84
CA ARG A 483 -26.48 25.29 -9.06
C ARG A 483 -27.42 24.35 -9.82
N ASP A 484 -28.73 24.47 -9.60
CA ASP A 484 -29.76 23.85 -10.45
C ASP A 484 -29.61 22.31 -10.64
N GLY A 485 -29.19 21.60 -9.58
CA GLY A 485 -29.00 20.14 -9.60
C GLY A 485 -27.67 19.67 -10.19
N PHE A 486 -26.76 20.60 -10.52
CA PHE A 486 -25.37 20.31 -10.86
C PHE A 486 -24.53 20.06 -9.61
N GLU A 487 -23.81 18.94 -9.59
CA GLU A 487 -22.89 18.56 -8.52
C GLU A 487 -21.44 18.77 -8.97
N ALA A 488 -20.62 19.32 -8.08
CA ALA A 488 -19.19 19.50 -8.28
C ALA A 488 -18.46 19.06 -7.02
N GLN A 489 -17.48 18.15 -7.17
CA GLN A 489 -16.77 17.61 -6.01
C GLN A 489 -15.30 17.34 -6.30
N PHE A 490 -14.47 17.49 -5.26
CA PHE A 490 -13.12 16.99 -5.27
C PHE A 490 -13.11 15.51 -4.86
N THR A 491 -12.37 14.69 -5.59
CA THR A 491 -12.24 13.26 -5.31
C THR A 491 -10.77 12.85 -5.27
N GLU A 492 -10.50 11.66 -4.71
CA GLU A 492 -9.14 11.13 -4.62
C GLU A 492 -8.54 10.90 -6.01
N TRP A 493 -7.25 11.18 -6.16
CA TRP A 493 -6.48 10.97 -7.39
C TRP A 493 -6.60 9.54 -7.95
N ASP A 494 -7.38 9.41 -9.01
CA ASP A 494 -7.62 8.17 -9.74
C ASP A 494 -7.46 8.43 -11.24
N PRO A 495 -6.23 8.57 -11.77
CA PRO A 495 -6.04 8.82 -13.20
C PRO A 495 -6.48 7.61 -14.05
N PRO A 496 -6.79 7.78 -15.35
CA PRO A 496 -7.13 6.69 -16.27
C PRO A 496 -6.19 5.50 -16.20
N ARG A 497 -4.89 5.75 -15.99
CA ARG A 497 -3.87 4.72 -15.79
C ARG A 497 -4.10 3.78 -14.60
N LYS A 498 -4.98 4.12 -13.65
CA LYS A 498 -5.38 3.25 -12.54
C LYS A 498 -6.64 2.45 -12.84
N ASP A 499 -7.39 2.75 -13.92
CA ASP A 499 -8.62 2.05 -14.27
C ASP A 499 -8.36 0.53 -14.46
N HIS A 500 -7.21 0.16 -15.03
CA HIS A 500 -6.83 -1.25 -15.18
C HIS A 500 -6.53 -1.93 -13.82
N ARG A 501 -5.96 -1.22 -12.83
CA ARG A 501 -5.70 -1.78 -11.50
C ARG A 501 -7.00 -2.12 -10.78
N ARG A 502 -8.07 -1.35 -11.00
CA ARG A 502 -9.40 -1.66 -10.48
C ARG A 502 -9.93 -2.96 -11.08
N MET A 503 -9.66 -3.25 -12.35
CA MET A 503 -10.02 -4.55 -12.94
C MET A 503 -9.28 -5.70 -12.26
N LEU A 504 -7.98 -5.54 -11.99
CA LEU A 504 -7.18 -6.57 -11.32
C LEU A 504 -7.64 -6.79 -9.87
N ASN A 505 -7.93 -5.71 -9.15
CA ASN A 505 -8.29 -5.76 -7.73
C ASN A 505 -9.79 -6.04 -7.47
N ALA A 506 -10.67 -5.90 -8.47
CA ALA A 506 -12.10 -6.17 -8.33
C ALA A 506 -12.38 -7.65 -8.02
N ALA A 507 -11.52 -8.57 -8.42
CA ALA A 507 -11.60 -9.99 -8.05
C ALA A 507 -11.43 -10.18 -6.52
N SER A 508 -10.48 -9.48 -5.90
CA SER A 508 -10.28 -9.53 -4.46
C SER A 508 -11.45 -8.93 -3.68
N ARG A 509 -12.10 -7.89 -4.22
CA ARG A 509 -13.25 -7.21 -3.59
C ARG A 509 -14.61 -7.86 -3.88
N ALA A 510 -14.72 -8.69 -4.93
CA ALA A 510 -15.97 -9.39 -5.23
C ALA A 510 -16.37 -10.38 -4.12
N HIS A 511 -15.39 -10.90 -3.36
CA HIS A 511 -15.65 -11.70 -2.17
C HIS A 511 -16.19 -10.88 -0.99
N GLU A 512 -15.89 -9.57 -0.93
CA GLU A 512 -16.40 -8.65 0.11
C GLU A 512 -17.89 -8.33 -0.07
N ARG A 513 -18.46 -8.48 -1.27
CA ARG A 513 -19.89 -8.19 -1.51
C ARG A 513 -20.87 -9.20 -0.89
N ALA A 514 -20.39 -10.25 -0.23
CA ALA A 514 -21.23 -11.13 0.60
C ALA A 514 -21.62 -10.48 1.94
N TYR A 515 -21.00 -9.37 2.34
CA TYR A 515 -21.39 -8.57 3.48
C TYR A 515 -21.40 -7.08 3.08
N PRO A 516 -22.53 -6.36 3.19
CA PRO A 516 -22.54 -4.93 2.87
C PRO A 516 -21.70 -4.18 3.90
N SER A 517 -20.48 -3.80 3.51
CA SER A 517 -19.70 -2.82 4.25
C SER A 517 -20.45 -1.49 4.20
N ARG A 518 -20.96 -1.04 5.36
CA ARG A 518 -21.30 0.35 5.58
C ARG A 518 -20.00 1.13 5.42
N THR A 519 -19.82 1.77 4.27
CA THR A 519 -18.80 2.80 4.04
C THR A 519 -19.19 4.05 4.83
N ASP A 520 -19.10 3.94 6.14
CA ASP A 520 -19.02 5.01 7.13
C ASP A 520 -18.44 4.35 8.37
N CYS A 521 -17.15 4.07 8.32
CA CYS A 521 -16.41 3.53 9.45
C CYS A 521 -16.03 4.70 10.37
N PRO A 522 -16.63 4.83 11.57
CA PRO A 522 -16.37 5.96 12.48
C PRO A 522 -14.90 6.04 12.92
N PHE A 523 -14.11 4.98 12.74
CA PHE A 523 -12.69 4.95 13.11
C PHE A 523 -11.80 5.85 12.25
N ARG A 524 -12.10 6.02 10.95
CA ARG A 524 -11.34 6.95 10.08
C ARG A 524 -11.61 8.41 10.47
N PHE A 525 -12.86 8.71 10.83
CA PHE A 525 -13.30 10.03 11.28
C PHE A 525 -12.66 10.44 12.62
N ILE A 526 -12.48 9.49 13.55
CA ILE A 526 -11.83 9.74 14.85
C ILE A 526 -10.33 10.07 14.68
N LEU A 527 -9.62 9.35 13.80
CA LEU A 527 -8.21 9.61 13.50
C LEU A 527 -8.00 10.95 12.77
N GLU A 528 -8.91 11.33 11.87
CA GLU A 528 -8.82 12.61 11.13
C GLU A 528 -9.27 13.82 11.97
N THR A 529 -10.29 13.69 12.84
CA THR A 529 -10.69 14.79 13.75
C THR A 529 -9.66 15.08 14.84
N GLN A 530 -8.87 14.10 15.28
CA GLN A 530 -7.77 14.36 16.21
C GLN A 530 -6.56 15.05 15.55
N LYS A 531 -6.25 14.74 14.29
CA LYS A 531 -5.26 15.50 13.51
C LYS A 531 -5.71 16.95 13.28
N ALA A 532 -6.99 17.18 13.00
CA ALA A 532 -7.54 18.52 12.81
C ALA A 532 -7.48 19.39 14.09
N LYS A 533 -7.69 18.80 15.27
CA LYS A 533 -7.60 19.51 16.57
C LYS A 533 -6.20 19.99 16.92
N VAL A 534 -5.15 19.26 16.51
CA VAL A 534 -3.75 19.70 16.70
C VAL A 534 -3.41 20.88 15.77
N VAL A 535 -4.05 20.97 14.61
CA VAL A 535 -3.79 22.04 13.61
C VAL A 535 -4.60 23.32 13.87
N HIS A 536 -5.72 23.26 14.59
CA HIS A 536 -6.58 24.42 14.87
C HIS A 536 -6.12 25.33 16.01
N GLY A 537 -4.98 25.03 16.67
CA GLY A 537 -4.41 25.84 17.75
C GLY A 537 -3.48 26.98 17.31
N ALA A 538 -3.05 27.03 16.04
CA ALA A 538 -2.04 27.99 15.58
C ALA A 538 -2.66 29.22 14.89
N LYS A 539 -2.22 30.42 15.26
CA LYS A 539 -2.69 31.69 14.67
C LYS A 539 -2.22 31.82 13.21
N ARG A 540 -3.08 32.45 12.40
CA ARG A 540 -3.03 32.57 10.92
C ARG A 540 -1.69 33.06 10.31
N GLY A 541 -0.78 33.62 11.11
CA GLY A 541 0.55 34.10 10.68
C GLY A 541 1.65 33.03 10.65
N GLU A 542 1.61 32.02 11.54
CA GLU A 542 2.68 30.99 11.65
C GLU A 542 2.56 29.88 10.59
N LYS A 543 1.39 29.79 9.95
CA LYS A 543 1.08 28.73 8.97
C LYS A 543 1.84 28.88 7.64
N ILE A 544 2.27 30.11 7.30
CA ILE A 544 3.00 30.42 6.05
C ILE A 544 4.52 30.22 6.26
N GLU A 545 5.01 30.41 7.49
CA GLU A 545 6.43 30.27 7.82
C GLU A 545 6.81 28.79 8.04
N PHE A 546 5.94 27.99 8.67
CA PHE A 546 6.14 26.55 8.84
C PHE A 546 6.16 25.77 7.51
N MET A 547 5.37 26.19 6.52
CA MET A 547 5.40 25.59 5.17
C MET A 547 6.67 25.95 4.41
N ARG A 548 7.24 27.16 4.62
CA ARG A 548 8.54 27.56 4.03
C ARG A 548 9.73 26.84 4.68
N GLU A 549 9.69 26.56 5.98
CA GLU A 549 10.76 25.79 6.65
C GLU A 549 10.82 24.31 6.20
N LEU A 550 9.66 23.71 5.89
CA LEU A 550 9.57 22.34 5.35
C LEU A 550 10.12 22.23 3.92
N GLU A 551 9.97 23.26 3.08
CA GLU A 551 10.59 23.30 1.74
C GLU A 551 12.12 23.42 1.83
N ILE A 552 12.64 24.21 2.77
CA ILE A 552 14.09 24.41 2.95
C ILE A 552 14.77 23.13 3.46
N THR A 553 14.12 22.38 4.37
CA THR A 553 14.66 21.10 4.90
C THR A 553 14.61 19.96 3.87
N SER A 554 13.59 19.93 3.01
CA SER A 554 13.51 18.98 1.89
C SER A 554 14.62 19.20 0.86
N TYR A 555 14.94 20.46 0.55
CA TYR A 555 16.00 20.82 -0.40
C TYR A 555 17.42 20.53 0.13
N GLN A 556 17.66 20.65 1.43
CA GLN A 556 18.97 20.34 2.04
C GLN A 556 19.23 18.84 2.19
N SER A 557 18.18 18.02 2.38
CA SER A 557 18.33 16.55 2.46
C SER A 557 18.77 15.94 1.12
N HIS A 558 18.39 16.56 0.00
CA HIS A 558 18.77 16.06 -1.33
C HIS A 558 20.24 16.33 -1.69
N LYS A 559 20.88 17.33 -1.06
CA LYS A 559 22.27 17.73 -1.33
C LYS A 559 23.32 16.94 -0.54
N ARG A 560 22.94 16.26 0.54
CA ARG A 560 23.86 15.43 1.36
C ARG A 560 24.10 14.00 0.82
N ARG A 561 23.43 13.58 -0.26
CA ARG A 561 23.56 12.23 -0.82
C ARG A 561 24.69 12.02 -1.84
N ASN A 562 25.39 13.08 -2.25
CA ASN A 562 26.50 13.00 -3.21
C ASN A 562 27.79 13.52 -2.56
N GLY A 563 28.56 12.61 -1.95
CA GLY A 563 29.89 12.91 -1.42
C GLY A 563 30.65 11.61 -1.11
N ASN A 564 31.49 11.20 -2.07
CA ASN A 564 32.44 10.10 -1.94
C ASN A 564 33.62 10.52 -1.04
N GLN A 565 33.94 9.76 0.00
CA GLN A 565 35.31 9.31 0.33
C GLN A 565 35.34 8.27 1.47
N PRO A 566 36.35 7.38 1.53
CA PRO A 566 36.33 6.15 2.32
C PRO A 566 37.11 6.28 3.64
N LEU A 567 36.79 5.43 4.62
CA LEU A 567 37.68 5.13 5.75
C LEU A 567 37.56 3.66 6.17
N GLU A 568 38.72 3.05 6.32
CA GLU A 568 39.02 1.68 6.69
C GLU A 568 38.81 1.37 8.19
N THR A 569 38.29 0.16 8.43
CA THR A 569 38.67 -0.85 9.45
C THR A 569 38.84 -0.47 10.95
N LEU A 570 37.98 -1.05 11.81
CA LEU A 570 38.38 -2.00 12.89
C LEU A 570 37.18 -2.56 13.72
N LEU A 571 37.03 -3.89 13.63
CA LEU A 571 36.47 -4.93 14.52
C LEU A 571 35.70 -4.57 15.82
N VAL A 572 34.57 -5.26 16.09
CA VAL A 572 34.43 -6.38 17.06
C VAL A 572 33.01 -7.01 16.96
N ASN A 573 32.96 -8.34 17.01
CA ASN A 573 31.79 -9.22 17.04
C ASN A 573 30.86 -8.98 18.24
N PHE A 574 29.54 -8.93 18.01
CA PHE A 574 28.54 -9.57 18.87
C PHE A 574 27.29 -9.93 18.05
N SER A 575 26.97 -11.23 18.03
CA SER A 575 25.79 -11.81 17.39
C SER A 575 24.59 -11.77 18.34
N LEU A 576 23.48 -11.19 17.89
CA LEU A 576 22.07 -11.54 18.18
C LEU A 576 21.17 -10.57 17.37
N PRO A 577 20.18 -11.04 16.57
CA PRO A 577 19.33 -10.12 15.82
C PRO A 577 18.24 -9.57 16.74
N GLN A 578 18.47 -8.39 17.30
CA GLN A 578 17.38 -7.55 17.81
C GLN A 578 16.56 -7.05 16.62
N CYS A 579 15.34 -7.57 16.47
CA CYS A 579 14.35 -7.02 15.54
C CYS A 579 13.82 -5.70 16.13
N THR A 580 14.58 -4.62 16.00
CA THR A 580 14.12 -3.26 16.32
C THR A 580 13.31 -2.71 15.15
N ASN A 581 12.06 -3.17 15.05
CA ASN A 581 11.03 -2.47 14.27
C ASN A 581 10.05 -1.79 15.24
N LEU A 582 10.61 -0.93 16.10
CA LEU A 582 9.87 -0.13 17.09
C LEU A 582 8.79 0.71 16.40
N ASN A 583 9.01 1.19 15.18
CA ASN A 583 8.05 2.05 14.46
C ASN A 583 6.70 1.39 14.13
N PHE A 584 6.62 0.07 13.93
CA PHE A 584 5.34 -0.59 13.67
C PHE A 584 4.59 -0.92 14.96
N VAL A 585 5.32 -1.41 15.96
CA VAL A 585 4.79 -1.63 17.30
C VAL A 585 4.29 -0.29 17.83
N ASP A 586 5.09 0.77 17.79
CA ASP A 586 4.68 2.12 18.21
C ASP A 586 3.58 2.74 17.34
N SER A 587 3.42 2.36 16.06
CA SER A 587 2.29 2.83 15.22
C SER A 587 0.97 2.09 15.56
N VAL A 588 1.04 0.78 15.78
CA VAL A 588 -0.10 -0.03 16.24
C VAL A 588 -0.46 0.35 17.67
N PHE A 589 0.52 0.52 18.54
CA PHE A 589 0.34 0.96 19.93
C PHE A 589 -0.03 2.44 20.01
N SER A 590 0.48 3.35 19.17
CA SER A 590 -0.01 4.75 19.10
C SER A 590 -1.46 4.81 18.65
N SER A 591 -1.85 3.98 17.68
CA SER A 591 -3.26 3.85 17.26
C SER A 591 -4.15 3.24 18.34
N VAL A 592 -3.59 2.45 19.27
CA VAL A 592 -4.29 1.82 20.40
C VAL A 592 -4.22 2.66 21.68
N ASP A 593 -3.18 3.47 21.88
CA ASP A 593 -2.99 4.37 23.02
C ASP A 593 -3.89 5.60 22.90
N ILE A 594 -4.27 5.98 21.68
CA ILE A 594 -5.39 6.90 21.43
C ILE A 594 -6.71 6.36 22.02
N PHE A 595 -6.86 5.04 22.23
CA PHE A 595 -8.03 4.44 22.89
C PHE A 595 -7.90 4.25 24.40
N THR A 596 -6.72 4.44 25.00
CA THR A 596 -6.49 4.28 26.44
C THR A 596 -6.37 5.61 27.20
N GLY A 597 -6.37 6.74 26.48
CA GLY A 597 -6.50 8.09 27.03
C GLY A 597 -7.95 8.59 27.04
N LEU A 598 -8.80 7.98 27.87
CA LEU A 598 -10.10 8.52 28.31
C LEU A 598 -10.29 8.28 29.81
#